data_AF-A0A2V9LDM9-F1
#
_entry.id   AF-A0A2V9LDM9-F1
#
_cell.length_a   1.000
_cell.length_b   1.000
_cell.length_c   1.000
_cell.angle_alpha   90.00
_cell.angle_beta   90.00
_cell.angle_gamma   90.00
#
_symmetry.space_group_name_H-M   'P 1'
#
loop_
_entity.id
_entity.type
_entity.pdbx_description
1 polymer ?
#
loop_
_entity_poly.entity_id
_entity_poly.type
_entity_poly.pdbx_seq_one_letter_code
_entity_poly.pdbx_strand_id
1 'polypeptide(L)'
;MRFEKTILMGLLLCGLTLAMSAEAGPGASSGLELADLDRGANACVDFYHFADGGWLAKNPIPPAYPSWGTFNELQNRNQENLRKILESATRPGPMGASAHAPGGSEEQKIGDFYVSCMDESQVEAEGARPLEPEFKRIEAVHDIPSLEDEVARLHTQGVNALFRFHSIQDKKNSTQVIGGATQAGLGMPDRDYYTKTDEKSKTLREK
;
A
#
# COMPACT_ATOMS: atom_id res chain seq x y z
N MET A 1 -72.77 7.18 28.42
CA MET A 1 -72.88 8.50 29.10
C MET A 1 -71.66 9.31 28.66
N ARG A 2 -71.71 10.29 27.73
CA ARG A 2 -72.44 11.58 27.74
C ARG A 2 -72.10 12.34 29.05
N PHE A 3 -71.60 13.58 29.12
CA PHE A 3 -71.65 14.77 28.26
C PHE A 3 -70.60 15.81 28.76
N GLU A 4 -69.92 16.50 27.82
CA GLU A 4 -69.56 17.95 27.74
C GLU A 4 -69.08 18.82 28.93
N LYS A 5 -68.10 19.69 28.65
CA LYS A 5 -68.23 21.16 28.36
C LYS A 5 -66.83 21.81 28.16
N THR A 6 -66.47 22.37 26.99
CA THR A 6 -66.51 23.82 26.58
C THR A 6 -65.86 24.79 27.60
N ILE A 7 -65.05 25.84 27.33
CA ILE A 7 -64.65 26.73 26.21
C ILE A 7 -63.52 27.64 26.81
N LEU A 8 -62.46 28.15 26.14
CA LEU A 8 -62.30 29.52 25.57
C LEU A 8 -60.79 29.75 25.30
N MET A 9 -60.36 29.96 24.05
CA MET A 9 -59.93 31.24 23.42
C MET A 9 -58.59 31.82 23.91
N GLY A 10 -57.64 31.98 22.97
CA GLY A 10 -56.41 32.75 23.20
C GLY A 10 -55.34 32.54 22.13
N LEU A 11 -55.61 32.98 20.90
CA LEU A 11 -54.56 33.20 19.89
C LEU A 11 -53.57 34.24 20.45
N LEU A 12 -52.32 33.85 20.70
CA LEU A 12 -51.19 34.78 20.69
C LEU A 12 -50.12 34.20 19.77
N LEU A 13 -50.14 34.68 18.54
CA LEU A 13 -49.10 34.52 17.55
C LEU A 13 -47.86 35.30 18.06
N CYS A 14 -46.84 34.58 18.55
CA CYS A 14 -45.52 35.17 18.77
C CYS A 14 -44.52 34.29 18.02
N GLY A 15 -44.26 34.67 16.77
CA GLY A 15 -43.23 34.06 15.94
C GLY A 15 -41.87 34.34 16.56
N LEU A 16 -41.36 33.39 17.34
CA LEU A 16 -39.95 33.34 17.68
C LEU A 16 -39.25 32.57 16.55
N THR A 17 -38.86 33.29 15.50
CA THR A 17 -37.86 32.78 14.57
C THR A 17 -36.55 32.67 15.37
N LEU A 18 -36.24 31.46 15.84
CA LEU A 18 -34.86 31.12 16.17
C LEU A 18 -34.08 31.23 14.86
N ALA A 19 -33.38 32.35 14.68
CA ALA A 19 -32.26 32.38 13.77
C ALA A 19 -31.23 31.41 14.34
N MET A 20 -31.19 30.18 13.82
CA MET A 20 -29.98 29.36 13.88
C MET A 20 -28.91 30.13 13.13
N SER A 21 -28.15 30.94 13.87
CA SER A 21 -26.83 31.34 13.41
C SER A 21 -26.02 30.05 13.37
N ALA A 22 -25.81 29.52 12.17
CA ALA A 22 -24.76 28.55 11.95
C ALA A 22 -23.45 29.27 12.27
N GLU A 23 -22.92 29.09 13.47
CA GLU A 23 -21.52 29.39 13.74
C GLU A 23 -20.71 28.52 12.77
N ALA A 24 -20.18 29.15 11.73
CA ALA A 24 -19.10 28.57 10.97
C ALA A 24 -17.98 28.25 11.96
N GLY A 25 -17.69 26.95 12.12
CA GLY A 25 -16.56 26.50 12.91
C GLY A 25 -15.24 27.15 12.46
N PRO A 26 -14.16 26.99 13.23
CA PRO A 26 -12.85 27.56 12.91
C PRO A 26 -12.52 27.32 11.44
N GLY A 27 -12.24 28.41 10.73
CA GLY A 27 -12.37 28.53 9.28
C GLY A 27 -11.97 27.28 8.50
N ALA A 28 -12.91 26.79 7.68
CA ALA A 28 -12.60 25.80 6.67
C ALA A 28 -11.45 26.32 5.81
N SER A 29 -10.24 25.80 6.03
CA SER A 29 -9.14 26.01 5.11
C SER A 29 -9.58 25.47 3.76
N SER A 30 -9.23 26.15 2.68
CA SER A 30 -9.60 25.71 1.33
C SER A 30 -9.06 24.32 0.95
N GLY A 31 -8.21 23.71 1.80
CA GLY A 31 -7.46 22.50 1.49
C GLY A 31 -6.34 22.72 0.48
N LEU A 32 -6.14 23.97 0.03
CA LEU A 32 -5.10 24.38 -0.90
C LEU A 32 -3.99 25.10 -0.16
N GLU A 33 -2.78 24.57 -0.27
CA GLU A 33 -1.57 25.22 0.20
C GLU A 33 -1.12 26.24 -0.84
N LEU A 34 -1.59 27.48 -0.72
CA LEU A 34 -1.27 28.54 -1.68
C LEU A 34 0.23 28.85 -1.79
N ALA A 35 1.02 28.42 -0.81
CA ALA A 35 2.48 28.52 -0.80
C ALA A 35 3.16 27.55 -1.77
N ASP A 36 2.44 26.56 -2.30
CA ASP A 36 2.94 25.56 -3.25
C ASP A 36 2.76 25.97 -4.71
N LEU A 37 1.94 27.00 -4.96
CA LEU A 37 1.78 27.60 -6.28
C LEU A 37 3.07 28.31 -6.73
N ASP A 38 3.47 28.11 -7.98
CA ASP A 38 4.39 29.01 -8.68
C ASP A 38 3.59 30.02 -9.52
N ARG A 39 3.37 31.21 -8.96
CA ARG A 39 2.66 32.30 -9.64
C ARG A 39 3.47 32.95 -10.77
N GLY A 40 4.74 32.58 -10.94
CA GLY A 40 5.56 32.97 -12.09
C GLY A 40 5.26 32.13 -13.34
N ALA A 41 4.74 30.92 -13.19
CA ALA A 41 4.34 30.07 -14.29
C ALA A 41 2.98 30.47 -14.88
N ASN A 42 2.84 30.42 -16.21
CA ASN A 42 1.56 30.68 -16.87
C ASN A 42 0.65 29.44 -16.74
N ALA A 43 -0.39 29.55 -15.91
CA ALA A 43 -1.36 28.50 -15.65
C ALA A 43 -2.06 27.95 -16.91
N CYS A 44 -2.22 28.74 -17.98
CA CYS A 44 -2.84 28.30 -19.23
C CYS A 44 -1.88 27.53 -20.14
N VAL A 45 -0.58 27.53 -19.85
CA VAL A 45 0.48 26.88 -20.64
C VAL A 45 1.01 25.65 -19.91
N ASP A 46 1.35 25.82 -18.63
CA ASP A 46 1.84 24.75 -17.76
C ASP A 46 1.16 24.86 -16.40
N PHE A 47 -0.02 24.25 -16.32
CA PHE A 47 -0.78 24.25 -15.07
C PHE A 47 -0.09 23.46 -13.96
N TYR A 48 0.72 22.44 -14.31
CA TYR A 48 1.45 21.63 -13.33
C TYR A 48 2.51 22.47 -12.61
N HIS A 49 3.35 23.20 -13.35
CA HIS A 49 4.31 24.11 -12.71
C HIS A 49 3.60 25.23 -11.95
N PHE A 50 2.52 25.80 -12.49
CA PHE A 50 1.75 26.81 -11.77
C PHE A 50 1.20 26.30 -10.43
N ALA A 51 0.63 25.09 -10.43
CA ALA A 51 0.00 24.51 -9.26
C ALA A 51 1.02 23.99 -8.23
N ASP A 52 2.09 23.34 -8.69
CA ASP A 52 2.97 22.54 -7.84
C ASP A 52 4.43 23.06 -7.79
N GLY A 53 4.79 24.07 -8.58
CA GLY A 53 6.18 24.52 -8.74
C GLY A 53 6.83 24.98 -7.44
N GLY A 54 6.07 25.63 -6.56
CA GLY A 54 6.53 26.00 -5.22
C GLY A 54 6.75 24.78 -4.31
N TRP A 55 5.94 23.73 -4.44
CA TRP A 55 6.15 22.47 -3.72
C TRP A 55 7.38 21.73 -4.26
N LEU A 56 7.53 21.62 -5.58
CA LEU A 56 8.66 20.96 -6.24
C LEU A 56 10.00 21.57 -5.84
N ALA A 57 10.07 22.90 -5.73
CA ALA A 57 11.28 23.60 -5.31
C ALA A 57 11.69 23.29 -3.87
N LYS A 58 10.72 23.02 -2.97
CA LYS A 58 10.97 22.75 -1.54
C LYS A 58 11.17 21.27 -1.23
N ASN A 59 10.74 20.38 -2.14
CA ASN A 59 10.68 18.95 -1.91
C ASN A 59 11.51 18.17 -2.95
N PRO A 60 12.85 18.30 -2.93
CA PRO A 60 13.71 17.50 -3.79
C PRO A 60 13.55 16.01 -3.47
N ILE A 61 13.74 15.15 -4.47
CA ILE A 61 13.67 13.70 -4.30
C ILE A 61 14.73 13.26 -3.27
N PRO A 62 14.36 12.74 -2.10
CA PRO A 62 15.34 12.30 -1.13
C PRO A 62 16.12 11.08 -1.66
N PRO A 63 17.41 10.90 -1.30
CA PRO A 63 18.25 9.83 -1.85
C PRO A 63 17.70 8.41 -1.69
N ALA A 64 16.87 8.19 -0.68
CA ALA A 64 16.25 6.90 -0.41
C ALA A 64 15.08 6.55 -1.36
N TYR A 65 14.64 7.47 -2.22
CA TYR A 65 13.47 7.29 -3.07
C TYR A 65 13.81 7.52 -4.55
N PRO A 66 13.22 6.74 -5.47
CA PRO A 66 13.33 6.97 -6.91
C PRO A 66 12.43 8.12 -7.41
N SER A 67 11.42 8.49 -6.62
CA SER A 67 10.47 9.57 -6.89
C SER A 67 9.93 10.14 -5.58
N TRP A 68 9.50 11.40 -5.58
CA TRP A 68 8.93 12.03 -4.39
C TRP A 68 7.70 12.88 -4.74
N GLY A 69 6.68 12.77 -3.90
CA GLY A 69 5.36 13.36 -4.10
C GLY A 69 4.50 13.24 -2.84
N THR A 70 3.35 13.89 -2.84
CA THR A 70 2.39 13.87 -1.72
C THR A 70 1.90 12.47 -1.35
N PHE A 71 1.81 11.55 -2.33
CA PHE A 71 1.52 10.13 -2.06
C PHE A 71 2.65 9.41 -1.31
N ASN A 72 3.92 9.75 -1.58
CA ASN A 72 5.06 9.22 -0.82
C ASN A 72 5.02 9.74 0.62
N GLU A 73 4.73 11.03 0.83
CA GLU A 73 4.57 11.59 2.17
C GLU A 73 3.44 10.93 2.97
N LEU A 74 2.30 10.69 2.32
CA LEU A 74 1.19 9.96 2.92
C LEU A 74 1.60 8.51 3.27
N GLN A 75 2.26 7.82 2.35
CA GLN A 75 2.74 6.47 2.57
C GLN A 75 3.73 6.39 3.74
N ASN A 76 4.68 7.33 3.83
CA ASN A 76 5.63 7.39 4.94
C ASN A 76 4.93 7.62 6.28
N ARG A 77 3.96 8.54 6.34
CA ARG A 77 3.16 8.76 7.57
C ARG A 77 2.36 7.51 7.95
N ASN A 78 1.79 6.80 6.98
CA ASN A 78 1.09 5.55 7.22
C ASN A 78 2.04 4.45 7.70
N GLN A 79 3.22 4.31 7.11
CA GLN A 79 4.25 3.37 7.53
C GLN A 79 4.70 3.64 8.97
N GLU A 80 4.88 4.91 9.35
CA GLU A 80 5.22 5.28 10.73
C GLU A 80 4.11 4.91 11.72
N ASN A 81 2.84 5.09 11.35
CA ASN A 81 1.71 4.66 12.18
C ASN A 81 1.65 3.13 12.29
N LEU A 82 1.83 2.40 11.19
CA LEU A 82 1.88 0.94 11.18
C LEU A 82 3.04 0.42 12.03
N ARG A 83 4.22 1.02 11.93
CA ARG A 83 5.39 0.70 12.76
C ARG A 83 5.05 0.82 14.24
N LYS A 84 4.43 1.92 14.67
CA LYS A 84 4.00 2.11 16.08
C LYS A 84 3.01 1.04 16.53
N ILE A 85 2.07 0.65 15.67
CA ILE A 85 1.11 -0.41 15.96
C ILE A 85 1.84 -1.74 16.16
N LEU A 86 2.72 -2.11 15.22
CA LEU A 86 3.48 -3.36 15.27
C LEU A 86 4.44 -3.40 16.47
N GLU A 87 5.15 -2.32 16.77
CA GLU A 87 6.00 -2.20 17.96
C GLU A 87 5.20 -2.18 19.28
N SER A 88 3.94 -1.76 19.25
CA SER A 88 3.06 -1.91 20.41
C SER A 88 2.60 -3.35 20.58
N ALA A 89 2.35 -4.06 19.47
CA ALA A 89 1.98 -5.46 19.46
C ALA A 89 3.10 -6.39 19.98
N THR A 90 4.37 -5.96 19.93
CA THR A 90 5.50 -6.74 20.43
C THR A 90 5.85 -6.50 21.91
N ARG A 91 5.21 -5.53 22.58
CA ARG A 91 5.47 -5.23 24.00
C ARG A 91 4.46 -5.92 24.93
N PRO A 92 4.78 -6.21 26.20
CA PRO A 92 3.78 -6.62 27.20
C PRO A 92 2.82 -5.47 27.51
N GLY A 93 1.50 -5.66 27.41
CA GLY A 93 0.51 -4.65 27.79
C GLY A 93 -0.90 -4.91 27.24
N PRO A 94 -1.91 -4.07 27.57
CA PRO A 94 -3.30 -4.26 27.14
C PRO A 94 -3.52 -4.15 25.61
N MET A 95 -2.53 -3.64 24.87
CA MET A 95 -2.52 -3.57 23.40
C MET A 95 -1.41 -4.46 22.77
N GLY A 96 -0.70 -5.24 23.58
CA GLY A 96 0.54 -5.89 23.20
C GLY A 96 0.49 -7.42 23.29
N ALA A 97 0.77 -8.09 22.18
CA ALA A 97 0.58 -9.52 21.97
C ALA A 97 1.67 -10.40 22.60
N SER A 98 2.89 -9.88 22.80
CA SER A 98 4.04 -10.75 23.08
C SER A 98 4.06 -11.39 24.49
N ALA A 99 3.28 -10.89 25.46
CA ALA A 99 3.23 -11.52 26.79
C ALA A 99 1.95 -12.31 27.07
N HIS A 100 0.81 -11.98 26.44
CA HIS A 100 -0.51 -12.44 26.86
C HIS A 100 -1.43 -12.91 25.72
N ALA A 101 -1.01 -12.85 24.45
CA ALA A 101 -1.82 -13.37 23.37
C ALA A 101 -1.84 -14.92 23.41
N PRO A 102 -3.00 -15.57 23.22
CA PRO A 102 -3.04 -17.03 23.09
C PRO A 102 -2.13 -17.49 21.96
N GLY A 103 -1.41 -18.59 22.17
CA GLY A 103 -0.61 -19.20 21.11
C GLY A 103 -1.47 -19.52 19.89
N GLY A 104 -0.98 -19.18 18.70
CA GLY A 104 -1.68 -19.34 17.42
C GLY A 104 -2.67 -18.22 17.07
N SER A 105 -2.85 -17.21 17.94
CA SER A 105 -3.67 -16.03 17.64
C SER A 105 -3.06 -15.17 16.52
N GLU A 106 -3.91 -14.36 15.85
CA GLU A 106 -3.45 -13.45 14.81
C GLU A 106 -2.52 -12.38 15.37
N GLU A 107 -2.77 -11.92 16.60
CA GLU A 107 -1.94 -10.97 17.31
C GLU A 107 -0.51 -11.50 17.54
N GLN A 108 -0.38 -12.77 17.94
CA GLN A 108 0.92 -13.41 18.09
C GLN A 108 1.63 -13.53 16.74
N LYS A 109 0.94 -14.03 15.70
CA LYS A 109 1.54 -14.18 14.36
C LYS A 109 2.03 -12.85 13.78
N ILE A 110 1.26 -11.77 13.95
CA ILE A 110 1.64 -10.43 13.47
C ILE A 110 2.88 -9.93 14.22
N GLY A 111 2.92 -10.10 15.55
CA GLY A 111 4.06 -9.71 16.38
C GLY A 111 5.33 -10.49 16.01
N ASP A 112 5.23 -11.81 15.93
CA ASP A 112 6.36 -12.70 15.60
C ASP A 112 6.87 -12.43 14.19
N PHE A 113 5.96 -12.24 13.21
CA PHE A 113 6.35 -11.90 11.84
C PHE A 113 7.12 -10.58 11.79
N TYR A 114 6.64 -9.55 12.49
CA TYR A 114 7.35 -8.27 12.56
C TYR A 114 8.73 -8.41 13.21
N VAL A 115 8.83 -9.07 14.37
CA VAL A 115 10.13 -9.25 15.06
C VAL A 115 11.11 -10.06 14.21
N SER A 116 10.65 -11.12 13.52
CA SER A 116 11.51 -11.92 12.64
C SER A 116 12.12 -11.10 11.49
N CYS A 117 11.42 -10.07 11.02
CA CYS A 117 11.92 -9.17 9.99
C CYS A 117 12.89 -8.11 10.55
N MET A 118 12.65 -7.66 11.79
CA MET A 118 13.43 -6.58 12.41
C MET A 118 14.72 -7.05 13.10
N ASP A 119 14.93 -8.36 13.31
CA ASP A 119 16.16 -8.90 13.90
C ASP A 119 17.28 -9.02 12.85
N GLU A 120 17.83 -7.87 12.44
CA GLU A 120 18.96 -7.81 11.51
C GLU A 120 20.16 -8.62 12.02
N SER A 121 20.38 -8.70 13.33
CA SER A 121 21.52 -9.42 13.91
C SER A 121 21.43 -10.93 13.66
N GLN A 122 20.23 -11.51 13.79
CA GLN A 122 19.96 -12.89 13.46
C GLN A 122 20.06 -13.13 11.96
N VAL A 123 19.47 -12.25 11.14
CA VAL A 123 19.55 -12.34 9.67
C VAL A 123 21.01 -12.37 9.20
N GLU A 124 21.86 -11.48 9.70
CA GLU A 124 23.29 -11.43 9.35
C GLU A 124 24.06 -12.65 9.87
N ALA A 125 23.73 -13.15 11.07
CA ALA A 125 24.35 -14.37 11.60
C ALA A 125 23.92 -15.65 10.85
N GLU A 126 22.72 -15.65 10.25
CA GLU A 126 22.24 -16.73 9.40
C GLU A 126 22.82 -16.68 8.00
N GLY A 127 23.01 -15.49 7.45
CA GLY A 127 23.47 -15.29 6.09
C GLY A 127 22.59 -16.04 5.08
N ALA A 128 23.19 -16.68 4.10
CA ALA A 128 22.46 -17.45 3.08
C ALA A 128 22.08 -18.88 3.51
N ARG A 129 22.42 -19.33 4.72
CA ARG A 129 22.19 -20.72 5.16
C ARG A 129 20.74 -21.19 5.02
N PRO A 130 19.71 -20.37 5.34
CA PRO A 130 18.31 -20.78 5.16
C PRO A 130 17.93 -21.10 3.71
N LEU A 131 18.69 -20.61 2.72
CA LEU A 131 18.47 -20.86 1.28
C LEU A 131 19.18 -22.13 0.76
N GLU A 132 20.09 -22.73 1.52
CA GLU A 132 20.84 -23.92 1.07
C GLU A 132 19.95 -25.09 0.61
N PRO A 133 18.83 -25.43 1.28
CA PRO A 133 17.95 -26.50 0.80
C PRO A 133 17.32 -26.16 -0.55
N GLU A 134 17.01 -24.88 -0.79
CA GLU A 134 16.43 -24.43 -2.06
C GLU A 134 17.46 -24.53 -3.19
N PHE A 135 18.70 -24.10 -2.96
CA PHE A 135 19.78 -24.25 -3.93
C PHE A 135 20.05 -25.71 -4.27
N LYS A 136 20.11 -26.61 -3.27
CA LYS A 136 20.30 -28.05 -3.51
C LYS A 136 19.21 -28.66 -4.39
N ARG A 137 17.97 -28.19 -4.25
CA ARG A 137 16.87 -28.69 -5.09
C ARG A 137 16.95 -28.18 -6.51
N ILE A 138 17.34 -26.92 -6.70
CA ILE A 138 17.58 -26.34 -8.03
C ILE A 138 18.77 -27.05 -8.72
N GLU A 139 19.86 -27.31 -7.99
CA GLU A 139 21.04 -28.04 -8.51
C GLU A 139 20.72 -29.48 -8.91
N ALA A 140 19.71 -30.10 -8.29
CA ALA A 140 19.27 -31.46 -8.62
C ALA A 140 18.44 -31.53 -9.92
N VAL A 141 18.05 -30.41 -10.52
CA VAL A 141 17.35 -30.37 -11.81
C VAL A 141 18.33 -30.69 -12.94
N HIS A 142 18.10 -31.79 -13.65
CA HIS A 142 19.03 -32.32 -14.65
C HIS A 142 18.36 -32.78 -15.96
N ASP A 143 17.03 -32.74 -16.02
CA ASP A 143 16.23 -33.09 -17.18
C ASP A 143 14.88 -32.37 -17.17
N ILE A 144 14.08 -32.55 -18.22
CA ILE A 144 12.76 -31.90 -18.34
C ILE A 144 11.80 -32.36 -17.21
N PRO A 145 11.67 -33.65 -16.89
CA PRO A 145 10.80 -34.08 -15.79
C PRO A 145 11.18 -33.44 -14.44
N SER A 146 12.46 -33.43 -14.08
CA SER A 146 12.92 -32.79 -12.83
C SER A 146 12.71 -31.27 -12.85
N LEU A 147 12.78 -30.63 -14.02
CA LEU A 147 12.45 -29.22 -14.18
C LEU A 147 10.94 -28.96 -13.99
N GLU A 148 10.07 -29.79 -14.58
CA GLU A 148 8.61 -29.69 -14.44
C GLU A 148 8.19 -29.84 -12.97
N ASP A 149 8.73 -30.83 -12.28
CA ASP A 149 8.49 -31.05 -10.84
C ASP A 149 8.94 -29.85 -10.00
N GLU A 150 10.11 -29.27 -10.32
CA GLU A 150 10.62 -28.12 -9.58
C GLU A 150 9.79 -26.86 -9.80
N VAL A 151 9.42 -26.59 -11.04
CA VAL A 151 8.54 -25.47 -11.40
C VAL A 151 7.19 -25.61 -10.69
N ALA A 152 6.59 -26.80 -10.70
CA ALA A 152 5.34 -27.06 -10.03
C ALA A 152 5.44 -26.79 -8.52
N ARG A 153 6.50 -27.27 -7.86
CA ARG A 153 6.71 -27.01 -6.43
C ARG A 153 6.92 -25.53 -6.14
N LEU A 154 7.76 -24.83 -6.90
CA LEU A 154 7.98 -23.38 -6.74
C LEU A 154 6.66 -22.60 -6.85
N HIS A 155 5.77 -23.00 -7.76
CA HIS A 155 4.44 -22.39 -7.88
C HIS A 155 3.59 -22.60 -6.63
N THR A 156 3.67 -23.76 -5.95
CA THR A 156 2.98 -23.96 -4.66
C THR A 156 3.46 -23.05 -3.53
N GLN A 157 4.65 -22.48 -3.66
CA GLN A 157 5.25 -21.54 -2.70
C GLN A 157 5.10 -20.08 -3.16
N GLY A 158 4.39 -19.81 -4.26
CA GLY A 158 4.22 -18.47 -4.83
C GLY A 158 5.41 -17.98 -5.67
N VAL A 159 6.41 -18.82 -5.92
CA VAL A 159 7.53 -18.50 -6.81
C VAL A 159 7.13 -18.80 -8.26
N ASN A 160 6.96 -17.75 -9.06
CA ASN A 160 6.49 -17.84 -10.44
C ASN A 160 7.63 -18.17 -11.43
N ALA A 161 8.15 -19.40 -11.37
CA ALA A 161 9.16 -19.89 -12.31
C ALA A 161 8.57 -20.06 -13.72
N LEU A 162 9.24 -19.53 -14.74
CA LEU A 162 8.88 -19.53 -16.17
C LEU A 162 7.59 -18.75 -16.54
N PHE A 163 6.48 -19.03 -15.87
CA PHE A 163 5.19 -18.39 -16.06
C PHE A 163 4.55 -18.07 -14.71
N ARG A 164 3.59 -17.14 -14.73
CA ARG A 164 2.77 -16.82 -13.56
C ARG A 164 1.53 -17.69 -13.57
N PHE A 165 1.22 -18.33 -12.44
CA PHE A 165 0.01 -19.11 -12.26
C PHE A 165 -0.72 -18.70 -10.98
N HIS A 166 -1.97 -18.28 -11.10
CA HIS A 166 -2.76 -17.84 -9.96
C HIS A 166 -4.26 -18.01 -10.22
N SER A 167 -5.04 -18.01 -9.15
CA SER A 167 -6.50 -17.99 -9.22
C SER A 167 -6.97 -16.63 -9.74
N ILE A 168 -7.77 -16.64 -10.80
CA ILE A 168 -8.41 -15.45 -11.35
C ILE A 168 -9.92 -15.66 -11.49
N GLN A 169 -10.66 -14.56 -11.53
CA GLN A 169 -12.07 -14.62 -11.90
C GLN A 169 -12.22 -14.90 -13.40
N ASP A 170 -13.13 -15.79 -13.80
CA ASP A 170 -13.43 -16.00 -15.21
C ASP A 170 -14.06 -14.73 -15.83
N LYS A 171 -13.44 -14.23 -16.89
CA LYS A 171 -13.92 -13.06 -17.64
C LYS A 171 -15.26 -13.29 -18.34
N LYS A 172 -15.62 -14.55 -18.62
CA LYS A 172 -16.92 -14.93 -19.19
C LYS A 172 -17.98 -15.21 -18.13
N ASN A 173 -17.58 -15.55 -16.91
CA ASN A 173 -18.48 -15.78 -15.79
C ASN A 173 -17.83 -15.34 -14.46
N SER A 174 -18.15 -14.13 -14.01
CA SER A 174 -17.54 -13.54 -12.81
C SER A 174 -17.97 -14.20 -11.50
N THR A 175 -18.76 -15.28 -11.54
CA THR A 175 -19.10 -16.10 -10.35
C THR A 175 -18.16 -17.30 -10.19
N GLN A 176 -17.30 -17.59 -11.17
CA GLN A 176 -16.38 -18.74 -11.17
C GLN A 176 -14.91 -18.32 -11.08
N VAL A 177 -14.16 -19.01 -10.23
CA VAL A 177 -12.69 -18.89 -10.14
C VAL A 177 -12.06 -19.97 -11.02
N ILE A 178 -11.08 -19.58 -11.83
CA ILE A 178 -10.32 -20.45 -12.73
C ILE A 178 -8.81 -20.27 -12.53
N GLY A 179 -8.03 -21.22 -13.02
CA GLY A 179 -6.57 -21.07 -13.12
C GLY A 179 -6.19 -20.12 -14.26
N GLY A 180 -5.41 -19.08 -13.95
CA GLY A 180 -4.86 -18.14 -14.91
C GLY A 180 -3.37 -18.35 -15.11
N ALA A 181 -2.95 -18.69 -16.34
CA ALA A 181 -1.55 -18.75 -16.74
C ALA A 181 -1.18 -17.51 -17.58
N THR A 182 -0.11 -16.80 -17.21
CA THR A 182 0.36 -15.61 -17.93
C THR A 182 1.87 -15.60 -18.08
N GLN A 183 2.37 -14.86 -19.08
CA GLN A 183 3.80 -14.71 -19.33
C GLN A 183 4.55 -14.20 -18.08
N ALA A 184 5.74 -14.75 -17.83
CA ALA A 184 6.68 -14.29 -16.81
C ALA A 184 8.12 -14.58 -17.28
N GLY A 185 9.07 -14.70 -16.34
CA GLY A 185 10.42 -15.19 -16.62
C GLY A 185 11.46 -14.14 -17.03
N LEU A 186 11.08 -12.86 -17.13
CA LEU A 186 12.04 -11.77 -17.32
C LEU A 186 12.49 -11.22 -15.96
N GLY A 187 13.80 -11.01 -15.81
CA GLY A 187 14.37 -10.35 -14.63
C GLY A 187 14.40 -8.83 -14.73
N MET A 188 14.40 -8.27 -15.95
CA MET A 188 14.35 -6.83 -16.19
C MET A 188 12.90 -6.35 -16.34
N PRO A 189 12.61 -5.04 -16.10
CA PRO A 189 11.25 -4.51 -16.00
C PRO A 189 10.36 -4.75 -17.22
N ASP A 190 10.95 -4.82 -18.41
CA ASP A 190 10.21 -5.08 -19.65
C ASP A 190 11.09 -5.79 -20.71
N ARG A 191 10.42 -6.23 -21.79
CA ARG A 191 11.05 -6.91 -22.94
C ARG A 191 12.10 -6.05 -23.63
N ASP A 192 11.89 -4.73 -23.70
CA ASP A 192 12.72 -3.84 -24.48
C ASP A 192 14.15 -3.72 -23.91
N TYR A 193 14.36 -3.99 -22.61
CA TYR A 193 15.70 -4.15 -22.03
C TYR A 193 16.52 -5.25 -22.75
N TYR A 194 15.86 -6.28 -23.28
CA TYR A 194 16.49 -7.39 -23.99
C TYR A 194 16.58 -7.16 -25.50
N THR A 195 15.63 -6.43 -26.09
CA THR A 195 15.46 -6.38 -27.55
C THR A 195 15.82 -5.04 -28.20
N LYS A 196 15.79 -3.91 -27.48
CA LYS A 196 16.13 -2.61 -28.07
C LYS A 196 17.61 -2.52 -28.42
N THR A 197 17.90 -1.92 -29.56
CA THR A 197 19.26 -1.79 -30.12
C THR A 197 19.69 -0.33 -30.30
N ASP A 198 18.96 0.63 -29.72
CA ASP A 198 19.42 2.02 -29.67
C ASP A 198 20.66 2.17 -28.77
N GLU A 199 21.39 3.27 -28.94
CA GLU A 199 22.66 3.52 -28.26
C GLU A 199 22.51 3.55 -26.72
N LYS A 200 21.40 4.06 -26.20
CA LYS A 200 21.15 4.07 -24.75
C LYS A 200 20.98 2.65 -24.24
N SER A 201 20.21 1.81 -24.93
CA SER A 201 20.02 0.40 -24.57
C SER A 201 21.31 -0.43 -24.68
N LYS A 202 22.14 -0.20 -25.71
CA LYS A 202 23.46 -0.85 -25.82
C LYS A 202 24.37 -0.48 -24.65
N THR A 203 24.49 0.82 -24.36
CA THR A 203 25.32 1.34 -23.27
C THR A 203 24.90 0.77 -21.91
N LEU A 204 23.61 0.59 -21.66
CA LEU A 204 23.11 0.03 -20.40
C LEU A 204 23.50 -1.44 -20.20
N ARG A 205 23.60 -2.23 -21.29
CA ARG A 205 23.92 -3.67 -21.21
C ARG A 205 25.42 -3.97 -21.10
N GLU A 206 26.28 -2.99 -21.39
CA GLU A 206 27.74 -3.14 -21.35
C GLU A 206 28.35 -2.76 -19.98
N LYS A 207 27.54 -2.22 -19.06
CA LYS A 207 27.94 -1.85 -17.70
C LYS A 207 27.56 -2.93 -16.70
#